data_AF-A0A1E1LFI2-F1
#
_entry.id   AF-A0A1E1LFI2-F1
#
_cell.length_a   1.000
_cell.length_b   1.000
_cell.length_c   1.000
_cell.angle_alpha   90.00
_cell.angle_beta   90.00
_cell.angle_gamma   90.00
#
_symmetry.space_group_name_H-M   'P 1'
#
loop_
_entity.id
_entity.type
_entity.pdbx_description
1 polymer ?
#
loop_
_entity_poly.entity_id
_entity_poly.type
_entity_poly.pdbx_seq_one_letter_code
_entity_poly.pdbx_strand_id
1 'polypeptide(L)'
;MSSSEDDSSDTDLNPGTETSKRGRGRPASTVLEPYKDEIVKLFIAEDQPLVEIARRMNEVYGLGVSERTISRRLTQWKIPRKKNRTPVAVNMQERIIYHYNMNLNDDQIARALLAEGYEIKPRNLARLRHKLGMRRRAKYPEYREYSDMEEDEVPTGKAAQEGASSSPKGPPKKPRKRAKKVPPNAALIPKVTTFVQEYMSQYDGSHDFNHIKRVVGLAHKIYAEIIKTEEESGLFDKESDLDLHVVTLAALLHDIGDKKYLLPGQNGETLVLATLLGFGAPEDLALKVQRIVLAVSYSSEIKDRAHVETMISKYPELAIVQDADRLDAIGAVGIGRTFTFGGAKNAEDMGETLQHFDDKLVKIESMMKTAPGKRMARERTERLNVFKSWWKEELADAEGTLRRK
;
A
#
# COMPACT_ATOMS: atom_id res chain seq x y z
N MET A 1 -4.49 -73.24 -47.77
CA MET A 1 -4.95 -74.54 -47.23
C MET A 1 -5.26 -74.30 -45.76
N SER A 2 -6.53 -73.97 -45.47
CA SER A 2 -7.51 -74.83 -44.78
C SER A 2 -7.52 -74.43 -43.30
N SER A 3 -8.59 -74.00 -42.61
CA SER A 3 -10.05 -73.92 -42.81
C SER A 3 -10.57 -72.99 -41.68
N SER A 4 -11.36 -71.94 -41.94
CA SER A 4 -12.85 -71.86 -41.86
C SER A 4 -13.43 -72.43 -40.54
N GLU A 5 -13.97 -71.57 -39.65
CA GLU A 5 -15.43 -71.35 -39.36
C GLU A 5 -16.03 -72.52 -38.55
N ASP A 6 -16.77 -72.42 -37.44
CA ASP A 6 -17.74 -71.46 -36.90
C ASP A 6 -17.96 -71.80 -35.40
N ASP A 7 -18.35 -70.84 -34.55
CA ASP A 7 -19.73 -70.74 -34.02
C ASP A 7 -19.87 -69.60 -33.00
N SER A 8 -21.03 -68.96 -33.11
CA SER A 8 -21.68 -67.89 -32.35
C SER A 8 -21.72 -68.12 -30.82
N SER A 9 -21.87 -67.12 -29.95
CA SER A 9 -22.91 -66.08 -29.96
C SER A 9 -22.57 -64.89 -29.05
N ASP A 10 -22.84 -63.68 -29.54
CA ASP A 10 -22.98 -62.43 -28.80
C ASP A 10 -24.19 -62.48 -27.84
N THR A 11 -24.03 -61.96 -26.62
CA THR A 11 -24.94 -60.98 -25.98
C THR A 11 -24.39 -60.57 -24.61
N ASP A 12 -23.78 -59.39 -24.60
CA ASP A 12 -23.96 -58.25 -23.70
C ASP A 12 -24.26 -58.42 -22.18
N LEU A 13 -23.65 -57.48 -21.42
CA LEU A 13 -23.96 -56.98 -20.06
C LEU A 13 -23.16 -57.52 -18.85
N ASN A 14 -22.15 -56.73 -18.49
CA ASN A 14 -21.61 -56.47 -17.14
C ASN A 14 -22.77 -56.19 -16.14
N PRO A 15 -22.73 -56.56 -14.83
CA PRO A 15 -21.80 -55.96 -13.87
C PRO A 15 -21.34 -56.86 -12.70
N GLY A 16 -20.15 -56.62 -12.15
CA GLY A 16 -19.76 -57.32 -10.93
C GLY A 16 -18.36 -57.05 -10.39
N THR A 17 -17.97 -55.78 -10.27
CA THR A 17 -16.80 -55.38 -9.49
C THR A 17 -17.02 -55.69 -8.00
N GLU A 18 -16.63 -56.88 -7.55
CA GLU A 18 -16.48 -57.15 -6.12
C GLU A 18 -15.07 -56.76 -5.63
N THR A 19 -15.11 -55.80 -4.73
CA THR A 19 -14.02 -55.10 -4.10
C THR A 19 -13.39 -55.98 -3.02
N SER A 20 -12.19 -56.51 -3.30
CA SER A 20 -11.34 -57.09 -2.25
C SER A 20 -10.86 -55.98 -1.31
N LYS A 21 -11.47 -55.95 -0.11
CA LYS A 21 -11.14 -55.07 1.02
C LYS A 21 -9.65 -55.23 1.40
N ARG A 22 -8.79 -54.32 0.94
CA ARG A 22 -7.44 -54.15 1.50
C ARG A 22 -7.55 -53.48 2.87
N GLY A 23 -7.47 -54.30 3.92
CA GLY A 23 -7.32 -53.82 5.30
C GLY A 23 -6.09 -52.92 5.44
N ARG A 24 -6.26 -51.79 6.13
CA ARG A 24 -5.17 -50.90 6.58
C ARG A 24 -4.31 -51.64 7.60
N GLY A 25 -3.30 -52.38 7.12
CA GLY A 25 -2.21 -52.93 7.92
C GLY A 25 -0.97 -52.04 7.81
N ARG A 26 -0.41 -51.63 8.94
CA ARG A 26 0.88 -50.92 9.06
C ARG A 26 1.97 -51.72 8.31
N PRO A 27 2.73 -51.16 7.35
CA PRO A 27 3.82 -51.90 6.72
C PRO A 27 4.82 -52.33 7.80
N ALA A 28 5.30 -53.57 7.70
CA ALA A 28 6.24 -54.16 8.63
C ALA A 28 7.41 -53.20 8.88
N SER A 29 7.72 -52.94 10.15
CA SER A 29 8.82 -52.04 10.51
C SER A 29 10.13 -52.67 10.06
N THR A 30 10.73 -52.19 8.97
CA THR A 30 12.07 -52.61 8.57
C THR A 30 13.02 -52.42 9.76
N VAL A 31 13.66 -53.52 10.17
CA VAL A 31 14.62 -53.54 11.27
C VAL A 31 15.89 -52.89 10.75
N LEU A 32 16.24 -51.74 11.32
CA LEU A 32 17.39 -50.92 10.90
C LEU A 32 18.50 -50.91 11.96
N GLU A 33 18.28 -51.62 13.06
CA GLU A 33 19.19 -51.79 14.18
C GLU A 33 20.56 -52.35 13.77
N PRO A 34 20.67 -53.36 12.88
CA PRO A 34 21.97 -53.86 12.41
C PRO A 34 22.78 -52.84 11.59
N TYR A 35 22.10 -51.87 10.96
CA TYR A 35 22.70 -50.87 10.09
C TYR A 35 22.89 -49.51 10.77
N LYS A 36 22.69 -49.45 12.09
CA LYS A 36 22.73 -48.21 12.87
C LYS A 36 24.06 -47.49 12.72
N ASP A 37 25.18 -48.20 12.88
CA ASP A 37 26.50 -47.57 12.88
C ASP A 37 26.88 -47.03 11.51
N GLU A 38 26.49 -47.73 10.44
CA GLU A 38 26.68 -47.26 9.07
C GLU A 38 25.82 -46.04 8.76
N ILE A 39 24.52 -46.08 9.09
CA ILE A 39 23.61 -44.94 8.88
C ILE A 39 24.08 -43.71 9.66
N VAL A 40 24.57 -43.90 10.90
CA VAL A 40 25.10 -42.81 11.72
C VAL A 40 26.42 -42.29 11.15
N LYS A 41 27.30 -43.15 10.64
CA LYS A 41 28.54 -42.73 9.96
C LYS A 41 28.24 -41.91 8.72
N LEU A 42 27.34 -42.38 7.85
CA LEU A 42 26.92 -41.67 6.64
C LEU A 42 26.30 -40.30 6.99
N PHE A 43 25.55 -40.22 8.08
CA PHE A 43 24.88 -39.00 8.52
C PHE A 43 25.80 -37.99 9.23
N ILE A 44 26.70 -38.44 10.11
CA ILE A 44 27.54 -37.55 10.92
C ILE A 44 28.89 -37.28 10.25
N ALA A 45 29.58 -38.34 9.85
CA ALA A 45 30.97 -38.28 9.39
C ALA A 45 31.07 -37.93 7.91
N GLU A 46 30.18 -38.48 7.07
CA GLU A 46 30.18 -38.26 5.62
C GLU A 46 29.19 -37.16 5.18
N ASP A 47 28.42 -36.60 6.12
CA ASP A 47 27.44 -35.50 5.91
C ASP A 47 26.45 -35.74 4.75
N GLN A 48 26.08 -37.01 4.51
CA GLN A 48 25.23 -37.35 3.38
C GLN A 48 23.76 -36.95 3.61
N PRO A 49 23.07 -36.40 2.59
CA PRO A 49 21.64 -36.14 2.64
C PRO A 49 20.84 -37.41 2.93
N LEU A 50 19.76 -37.30 3.72
CA LEU A 50 18.94 -38.45 4.13
C LEU A 50 18.35 -39.24 2.95
N VAL A 51 18.11 -38.56 1.82
CA VAL A 51 17.64 -39.19 0.57
C VAL A 51 18.69 -40.14 0.02
N GLU A 52 19.96 -39.73 0.06
CA GLU A 52 21.08 -40.51 -0.44
C GLU A 52 21.41 -41.69 0.47
N ILE A 53 21.31 -41.49 1.79
CA ILE A 53 21.42 -42.57 2.77
C ILE A 53 20.32 -43.62 2.52
N ALA A 54 19.07 -43.19 2.32
CA ALA A 54 17.96 -44.11 2.04
C ALA A 54 18.15 -44.86 0.70
N ARG A 55 18.63 -44.17 -0.34
CA ARG A 55 18.96 -44.77 -1.64
C ARG A 55 20.04 -45.85 -1.49
N ARG A 56 21.14 -45.53 -0.81
CA ARG A 56 22.24 -46.47 -0.55
C ARG A 56 21.81 -47.68 0.27
N MET A 57 20.99 -47.47 1.31
CA MET A 57 20.43 -48.58 2.11
C MET A 57 19.50 -49.49 1.29
N ASN A 58 18.83 -48.96 0.26
CA ASN A 58 17.99 -49.74 -0.63
C ASN A 58 18.80 -50.47 -1.70
N GLU A 59 19.83 -49.84 -2.25
CA GLU A 59 20.67 -50.42 -3.31
C GLU A 59 21.59 -51.51 -2.78
N VAL A 60 22.22 -51.30 -1.62
CA VAL A 60 23.21 -52.24 -1.07
C VAL A 60 22.54 -53.38 -0.30
N TYR A 61 21.45 -53.09 0.43
CA TYR A 61 20.86 -54.04 1.38
C TYR A 61 19.39 -54.39 1.07
N GLY A 62 18.79 -53.81 0.02
CA GLY A 62 17.42 -54.16 -0.40
C GLY A 62 16.32 -53.79 0.58
N LEU A 63 16.56 -52.84 1.49
CA LEU A 63 15.73 -52.66 2.70
C LEU A 63 14.37 -51.96 2.48
N GLY A 64 14.13 -51.37 1.31
CA GLY A 64 12.87 -50.68 0.99
C GLY A 64 12.55 -49.50 1.90
N VAL A 65 13.56 -48.79 2.41
CA VAL A 65 13.43 -47.70 3.37
C VAL A 65 13.33 -46.34 2.70
N SER A 66 12.44 -45.50 3.24
CA SER A 66 12.28 -44.12 2.80
C SER A 66 13.16 -43.17 3.63
N GLU A 67 13.41 -41.96 3.10
CA GLU A 67 14.04 -40.86 3.83
C GLU A 67 13.38 -40.64 5.21
N ARG A 68 12.05 -40.72 5.26
CA ARG A 68 11.26 -40.56 6.49
C ARG A 68 11.54 -41.67 7.50
N THR A 69 11.80 -42.89 7.03
CA THR A 69 12.18 -44.04 7.88
C THR A 69 13.55 -43.80 8.52
N ILE A 70 14.55 -43.40 7.72
CA ILE A 70 15.90 -43.07 8.22
C ILE A 70 15.84 -41.89 9.21
N SER A 71 15.12 -40.83 8.85
CA SER A 71 14.91 -39.65 9.69
C SER A 71 14.31 -39.98 11.05
N ARG A 72 13.31 -40.87 11.07
CA ARG A 72 12.67 -41.33 12.31
C ARG A 72 13.61 -42.19 13.16
N ARG A 73 14.43 -43.06 12.54
CA ARG A 73 15.40 -43.89 13.28
C ARG A 73 16.52 -43.06 13.91
N LEU A 74 17.06 -42.07 13.19
CA LEU A 74 18.03 -41.12 13.74
C LEU A 74 17.50 -40.40 14.99
N THR A 75 16.21 -40.03 14.98
CA THR A 75 15.54 -39.46 16.16
C THR A 75 15.38 -40.47 17.30
N GLN A 76 15.00 -41.72 17.00
CA GLN A 76 14.91 -42.79 18.01
C GLN A 76 16.27 -43.12 18.64
N TRP A 77 17.35 -43.07 17.87
CA TRP A 77 18.71 -43.29 18.33
C TRP A 77 19.33 -42.07 19.02
N LYS A 78 18.55 -41.00 19.25
CA LYS A 78 18.98 -39.75 19.90
C LYS A 78 20.21 -39.11 19.22
N ILE A 79 20.33 -39.26 17.90
CA ILE A 79 21.42 -38.66 17.14
C ILE A 79 21.11 -37.16 16.95
N PRO A 80 21.99 -36.25 17.42
CA PRO A 80 21.76 -34.82 17.29
C PRO A 80 21.73 -34.44 15.81
N ARG A 81 20.61 -33.84 15.38
CA ARG A 81 20.55 -33.24 14.04
C ARG A 81 21.55 -32.11 13.98
N LYS A 82 22.46 -32.11 13.01
CA LYS A 82 23.23 -30.91 12.66
C LYS A 82 22.20 -29.81 12.40
N LYS A 83 22.12 -28.83 13.29
CA LYS A 83 21.46 -27.57 12.97
C LYS A 83 22.30 -27.03 11.82
N ASN A 84 21.75 -26.94 10.62
CA ASN A 84 22.34 -26.14 9.54
C ASN A 84 22.50 -24.73 10.10
N ARG A 85 23.66 -24.46 10.70
CA ARG A 85 24.14 -23.13 10.99
C ARG A 85 24.82 -22.70 9.70
N THR A 86 24.02 -22.31 8.72
CA THR A 86 24.50 -21.44 7.67
C THR A 86 24.82 -20.11 8.35
N PRO A 87 26.09 -19.66 8.36
CA PRO A 87 26.48 -18.49 9.12
C PRO A 87 26.23 -17.21 8.30
N VAL A 88 24.96 -16.81 8.14
CA VAL A 88 24.51 -15.41 8.02
C VAL A 88 23.12 -15.30 8.66
N ALA A 89 23.02 -15.72 9.92
CA ALA A 89 21.82 -15.56 10.74
C ALA A 89 21.86 -14.25 11.54
N VAL A 90 22.41 -13.18 10.96
CA VAL A 90 21.98 -11.81 11.29
C VAL A 90 20.79 -11.52 10.38
N ASN A 91 19.72 -12.18 10.82
CA ASN A 91 18.32 -11.84 10.71
C ASN A 91 17.68 -11.72 9.31
N MET A 92 17.31 -12.87 8.74
CA MET A 92 16.32 -12.97 7.66
C MET A 92 15.03 -12.16 7.95
N GLN A 93 14.62 -12.01 9.20
CA GLN A 93 13.48 -11.16 9.58
C GLN A 93 13.79 -9.67 9.41
N GLU A 94 15.01 -9.19 9.70
CA GLU A 94 15.45 -7.82 9.39
C GLU A 94 15.47 -7.59 7.89
N ARG A 95 15.92 -8.55 7.09
CA ARG A 95 15.85 -8.45 5.62
C ARG A 95 14.42 -8.48 5.11
N ILE A 96 13.54 -9.30 5.69
CA ILE A 96 12.10 -9.28 5.40
C ILE A 96 11.51 -7.91 5.76
N ILE A 97 11.85 -7.34 6.92
CA ILE A 97 11.40 -6.01 7.35
C ILE A 97 11.93 -4.93 6.40
N TYR A 98 13.22 -5.00 6.02
CA TYR A 98 13.85 -4.09 5.07
C TYR A 98 13.13 -4.10 3.72
N HIS A 99 12.95 -5.27 3.12
CA HIS A 99 12.26 -5.43 1.83
C HIS A 99 10.77 -5.11 1.90
N TYR A 100 10.14 -5.39 3.04
CA TYR A 100 8.76 -4.99 3.32
C TYR A 100 8.62 -3.47 3.41
N ASN A 101 9.57 -2.79 4.06
CA ASN A 101 9.62 -1.32 4.16
C ASN A 101 9.95 -0.66 2.81
N MET A 102 10.58 -1.38 1.87
CA MET A 102 10.72 -0.97 0.46
C MET A 102 9.44 -1.21 -0.37
N ASN A 103 8.34 -1.60 0.26
CA ASN A 103 7.03 -1.86 -0.35
C ASN A 103 7.00 -2.98 -1.41
N LEU A 104 7.97 -3.89 -1.40
CA LEU A 104 7.99 -5.05 -2.31
C LEU A 104 6.84 -6.01 -1.99
N ASN A 105 6.17 -6.60 -2.99
CA ASN A 105 5.16 -7.64 -2.76
C ASN A 105 5.78 -8.97 -2.28
N ASP A 106 4.97 -9.88 -1.73
CA ASP A 106 5.49 -11.12 -1.11
C ASP A 106 6.35 -11.94 -2.12
N ASP A 107 6.03 -11.93 -3.41
CA ASP A 107 6.84 -12.59 -4.45
C ASP A 107 8.15 -11.86 -4.77
N GLN A 108 8.16 -10.53 -4.71
CA GLN A 108 9.36 -9.70 -4.87
C GLN A 108 10.27 -9.81 -3.64
N ILE A 109 9.71 -9.79 -2.43
CA ILE A 109 10.46 -10.03 -1.19
C ILE A 109 11.09 -11.43 -1.24
N ALA A 110 10.34 -12.45 -1.68
CA ALA A 110 10.88 -13.81 -1.84
C ALA A 110 12.03 -13.86 -2.86
N ARG A 111 11.91 -13.15 -3.99
CA ARG A 111 13.00 -13.05 -4.99
C ARG A 111 14.22 -12.28 -4.47
N ALA A 112 14.02 -11.17 -3.76
CA ALA A 112 15.10 -10.36 -3.19
C ALA A 112 15.85 -11.12 -2.09
N LEU A 113 15.12 -11.85 -1.24
CA LEU A 113 15.69 -12.76 -0.26
C LEU A 113 16.46 -13.89 -0.94
N LEU A 114 15.93 -14.48 -2.01
CA LEU A 114 16.63 -15.52 -2.77
C LEU A 114 17.93 -15.00 -3.39
N ALA A 115 17.93 -13.77 -3.94
CA ALA A 115 19.13 -13.12 -4.46
C ALA A 115 20.18 -12.84 -3.37
N GLU A 116 19.75 -12.65 -2.12
CA GLU A 116 20.61 -12.50 -0.94
C GLU A 116 21.02 -13.84 -0.30
N GLY A 117 20.66 -14.97 -0.93
CA GLY A 117 20.98 -16.32 -0.44
C GLY A 117 20.01 -16.87 0.62
N TYR A 118 18.89 -16.19 0.87
CA TYR A 118 17.82 -16.64 1.77
C TYR A 118 16.74 -17.41 1.01
N GLU A 119 16.69 -18.73 1.19
CA GLU A 119 15.63 -19.56 0.62
C GLU A 119 14.35 -19.51 1.47
N ILE A 120 13.30 -18.85 0.96
CA ILE A 120 11.97 -18.89 1.57
C ILE A 120 10.89 -19.14 0.52
N LYS A 121 10.04 -20.16 0.75
CA LYS A 121 8.85 -20.38 -0.09
C LYS A 121 7.84 -19.24 0.16
N PRO A 122 7.19 -18.66 -0.87
CA PRO A 122 6.26 -17.52 -0.72
C PRO A 122 5.18 -17.74 0.36
N ARG A 123 4.61 -18.95 0.42
CA ARG A 123 3.63 -19.36 1.47
C ARG A 123 4.17 -19.26 2.91
N ASN A 124 5.47 -19.49 3.11
CA ASN A 124 6.12 -19.39 4.41
C ASN A 124 6.48 -17.94 4.75
N LEU A 125 6.81 -17.14 3.73
CA LEU A 125 7.07 -15.71 3.88
C LEU A 125 5.84 -14.96 4.38
N ALA A 126 4.67 -15.16 3.77
CA ALA A 126 3.43 -14.54 4.23
C ALA A 126 3.13 -14.88 5.71
N ARG A 127 3.32 -16.15 6.10
CA ARG A 127 3.15 -16.59 7.50
C ARG A 127 4.16 -15.94 8.45
N LEU A 128 5.41 -15.85 8.04
CA LEU A 128 6.47 -15.24 8.85
C LEU A 128 6.25 -13.72 8.99
N ARG A 129 5.86 -13.08 7.90
CA ARG A 129 5.41 -11.68 7.84
C ARG A 129 4.26 -11.43 8.82
N HIS A 130 3.24 -12.28 8.81
CA HIS A 130 2.10 -12.18 9.75
C HIS A 130 2.51 -12.39 11.22
N LYS A 131 3.46 -13.29 11.48
CA LYS A 131 4.01 -13.52 12.83
C LYS A 131 4.82 -12.33 13.35
N LEU A 132 5.44 -11.58 12.44
CA LEU A 132 6.14 -10.33 12.74
C LEU A 132 5.21 -9.10 12.79
N GLY A 133 3.89 -9.29 12.78
CA GLY A 133 2.91 -8.21 12.83
C GLY A 133 2.73 -7.44 11.52
N MET A 134 3.53 -7.74 10.50
CA MET A 134 3.39 -7.17 9.16
C MET A 134 2.21 -7.86 8.47
N ARG A 135 0.99 -7.32 8.56
CA ARG A 135 -0.19 -7.88 7.88
C ARG A 135 -0.64 -6.97 6.74
N ARG A 136 -0.51 -7.44 5.51
CA ARG A 136 -1.24 -6.93 4.37
C ARG A 136 -2.63 -7.56 4.38
N ARG A 137 -3.62 -6.88 4.97
CA ARG A 137 -5.06 -6.85 4.61
C ARG A 137 -6.05 -6.82 5.79
N ALA A 138 -7.00 -5.90 5.60
CA ALA A 138 -8.46 -5.98 5.72
C ALA A 138 -9.07 -6.50 7.03
N LYS A 139 -9.47 -5.57 7.89
CA LYS A 139 -10.35 -5.81 9.05
C LYS A 139 -11.80 -5.37 8.80
N TYR A 140 -12.18 -5.11 7.55
CA TYR A 140 -13.46 -4.51 7.16
C TYR A 140 -14.08 -5.33 6.02
N PRO A 141 -15.03 -6.23 6.32
CA PRO A 141 -15.73 -7.06 5.34
C PRO A 141 -16.60 -6.27 4.34
N GLU A 142 -16.91 -5.00 4.61
CA GLU A 142 -17.69 -4.11 3.75
C GLU A 142 -16.97 -3.66 2.46
N TYR A 143 -15.72 -4.10 2.25
CA TYR A 143 -14.90 -3.78 1.07
C TYR A 143 -14.84 -4.94 0.05
N ARG A 144 -15.88 -5.78 -0.04
CA ARG A 144 -16.00 -6.85 -1.05
C ARG A 144 -16.74 -6.43 -2.33
N GLU A 145 -17.43 -5.29 -2.35
CA GLU A 145 -18.37 -4.94 -3.43
C GLU A 145 -17.77 -4.43 -4.76
N TYR A 146 -16.45 -4.53 -4.97
CA TYR A 146 -15.84 -4.06 -6.23
C TYR A 146 -15.39 -5.18 -7.19
N SER A 147 -15.76 -6.45 -6.98
CA SER A 147 -15.36 -7.51 -7.93
C SER A 147 -16.42 -8.42 -8.51
N ASP A 148 -17.65 -8.52 -8.01
CA ASP A 148 -18.62 -9.49 -8.54
C ASP A 148 -20.03 -8.87 -8.64
N MET A 149 -20.37 -8.36 -9.82
CA MET A 149 -21.77 -8.19 -10.26
C MET A 149 -21.94 -8.91 -11.60
N GLU A 150 -22.14 -10.24 -11.52
CA GLU A 150 -22.92 -11.04 -12.47
C GLU A 150 -23.45 -12.29 -11.72
N GLU A 151 -24.75 -12.57 -11.92
CA GLU A 151 -25.53 -13.79 -11.59
C GLU A 151 -26.05 -14.03 -10.15
N ASP A 152 -27.32 -13.61 -9.96
CA ASP A 152 -28.50 -14.30 -9.41
C ASP A 152 -28.56 -15.09 -8.07
N GLU A 153 -29.70 -14.84 -7.39
CA GLU A 153 -30.47 -15.59 -6.38
C GLU A 153 -30.30 -15.39 -4.83
N VAL A 154 -31.24 -14.57 -4.30
CA VAL A 154 -32.12 -14.53 -3.08
C VAL A 154 -32.01 -15.57 -1.91
N PRO A 155 -32.58 -15.34 -0.69
CA PRO A 155 -31.82 -15.25 0.56
C PRO A 155 -32.36 -16.12 1.72
N THR A 156 -31.60 -16.26 2.81
CA THR A 156 -32.18 -16.63 4.13
C THR A 156 -31.53 -15.83 5.26
N GLY A 157 -32.35 -15.09 5.99
CA GLY A 157 -31.93 -14.18 7.04
C GLY A 157 -31.79 -14.81 8.43
N LYS A 158 -31.35 -13.98 9.38
CA LYS A 158 -31.96 -13.80 10.70
C LYS A 158 -31.25 -12.67 11.47
N ALA A 159 -32.08 -11.81 12.05
CA ALA A 159 -31.73 -10.72 12.95
C ALA A 159 -31.40 -11.22 14.37
N ALA A 160 -30.60 -10.44 15.11
CA ALA A 160 -30.68 -10.29 16.58
C ALA A 160 -29.85 -9.04 16.97
N GLN A 161 -30.49 -7.89 17.24
CA GLN A 161 -31.04 -7.43 18.53
C GLN A 161 -30.02 -7.13 19.65
N GLU A 162 -30.00 -5.84 19.95
CA GLU A 162 -29.68 -5.07 21.14
C GLU A 162 -29.66 -5.79 22.51
N GLY A 163 -28.81 -5.28 23.39
CA GLY A 163 -28.83 -5.57 24.82
C GLY A 163 -28.01 -4.57 25.61
N ALA A 164 -28.66 -3.48 26.05
CA ALA A 164 -28.13 -2.51 27.00
C ALA A 164 -28.12 -3.09 28.43
N SER A 165 -27.12 -2.74 29.24
CA SER A 165 -27.24 -2.79 30.70
C SER A 165 -26.35 -1.75 31.36
N SER A 166 -26.98 -0.91 32.18
CA SER A 166 -26.52 0.29 32.83
C SER A 166 -26.05 0.09 34.29
N SER A 167 -25.24 1.07 34.74
CA SER A 167 -25.13 1.63 36.12
C SER A 167 -23.99 1.15 37.02
N PRO A 168 -23.51 1.95 38.01
CA PRO A 168 -23.54 3.41 38.16
C PRO A 168 -22.17 4.08 38.49
N LYS A 169 -22.10 5.39 38.26
CA LYS A 169 -20.97 6.32 38.47
C LYS A 169 -20.71 6.64 39.96
N GLY A 170 -19.43 6.71 40.35
CA GLY A 170 -18.95 7.38 41.56
C GLY A 170 -18.53 8.85 41.31
N PRO A 171 -18.32 9.67 42.35
CA PRO A 171 -18.29 11.14 42.27
C PRO A 171 -17.00 11.72 41.67
N PRO A 172 -17.04 12.97 41.14
CA PRO A 172 -16.01 13.49 40.25
C PRO A 172 -14.76 13.97 41.00
N LYS A 173 -13.58 13.49 40.58
CA LYS A 173 -12.29 14.06 41.01
C LYS A 173 -11.90 15.21 40.07
N LYS A 174 -11.59 16.37 40.65
CA LYS A 174 -11.16 17.62 39.98
C LYS A 174 -10.08 17.37 38.91
N PRO A 175 -10.11 18.08 37.76
CA PRO A 175 -9.16 17.83 36.67
C PRO A 175 -7.77 18.32 37.08
N ARG A 176 -6.84 17.38 37.28
CA ARG A 176 -5.40 17.70 37.29
C ARG A 176 -5.03 18.07 35.85
N LYS A 177 -4.54 19.30 35.63
CA LYS A 177 -3.96 19.75 34.36
C LYS A 177 -2.94 18.70 33.90
N ARG A 178 -3.29 17.95 32.85
CA ARG A 178 -2.37 17.00 32.22
C ARG A 178 -1.28 17.83 31.54
N ALA A 179 -0.02 17.64 31.94
CA ALA A 179 1.10 18.13 31.16
C ALA A 179 0.97 17.58 29.73
N LYS A 180 1.04 18.46 28.72
CA LYS A 180 0.99 18.09 27.30
C LYS A 180 2.07 17.04 27.03
N LYS A 181 1.66 15.78 26.80
CA LYS A 181 2.57 14.74 26.33
C LYS A 181 3.00 15.13 24.92
N VAL A 182 4.30 15.28 24.70
CA VAL A 182 4.87 15.39 23.35
C VAL A 182 4.42 14.15 22.58
N PRO A 183 3.77 14.29 21.40
CA PRO A 183 3.28 13.12 20.68
C PRO A 183 4.47 12.27 20.21
N PRO A 184 4.36 10.93 20.22
CA PRO A 184 5.46 9.99 19.92
C PRO A 184 6.03 10.08 18.50
N ASN A 185 5.55 11.02 17.67
CA ASN A 185 5.83 11.12 16.24
C ASN A 185 6.54 12.43 15.84
N ALA A 186 7.09 13.21 16.78
CA ALA A 186 7.73 14.50 16.46
C ALA A 186 8.88 14.38 15.42
N ALA A 187 9.52 13.21 15.34
CA ALA A 187 10.57 12.93 14.36
C ALA A 187 10.06 12.45 12.99
N LEU A 188 8.74 12.28 12.80
CA LEU A 188 8.17 11.75 11.56
C LEU A 188 8.21 12.78 10.42
N ILE A 189 7.79 14.02 10.68
CA ILE A 189 7.79 15.09 9.68
C ILE A 189 9.19 15.33 9.10
N PRO A 190 10.28 15.49 9.89
CA PRO A 190 11.62 15.66 9.32
C PRO A 190 12.08 14.50 8.43
N LYS A 191 11.78 13.25 8.81
CA LYS A 191 12.10 12.06 8.00
C LYS A 191 11.35 12.06 6.67
N VAL A 192 10.04 12.32 6.73
CA VAL A 192 9.19 12.41 5.54
C VAL A 192 9.64 13.54 4.64
N THR A 193 9.96 14.72 5.18
CA THR A 193 10.47 15.86 4.42
C THR A 193 11.76 15.52 3.68
N THR A 194 12.71 14.86 4.36
CA THR A 194 13.98 14.42 3.74
C THR A 194 13.72 13.45 2.59
N PHE A 195 12.86 12.45 2.83
CA PHE A 195 12.45 11.49 1.82
C PHE A 195 11.78 12.16 0.61
N VAL A 196 10.86 13.10 0.84
CA VAL A 196 10.18 13.82 -0.25
C VAL A 196 11.18 14.66 -1.04
N GLN A 197 12.12 15.33 -0.37
CA GLN A 197 13.15 16.13 -1.02
C GLN A 197 14.03 15.27 -1.94
N GLU A 198 14.46 14.09 -1.47
CA GLU A 198 15.22 13.15 -2.28
C GLU A 198 14.38 12.60 -3.44
N TYR A 199 13.15 12.17 -3.16
CA TYR A 199 12.22 11.65 -4.16
C TYR A 199 11.92 12.67 -5.26
N MET A 200 11.84 13.96 -4.90
CA MET A 200 11.49 15.05 -5.81
C MET A 200 12.68 15.65 -6.56
N SER A 201 13.92 15.30 -6.18
CA SER A 201 15.15 15.83 -6.78
C SER A 201 15.34 15.49 -8.25
N GLN A 202 14.63 14.47 -8.74
CA GLN A 202 14.68 14.01 -10.13
C GLN A 202 13.74 14.76 -11.08
N TYR A 203 12.91 15.69 -10.58
CA TYR A 203 11.88 16.37 -11.38
C TYR A 203 12.25 17.80 -11.78
N ASP A 204 11.56 18.31 -12.80
CA ASP A 204 11.69 19.68 -13.30
C ASP A 204 11.05 20.72 -12.35
N GLY A 205 11.33 22.01 -12.60
CA GLY A 205 10.90 23.13 -11.75
C GLY A 205 9.38 23.36 -11.67
N SER A 206 8.55 22.65 -12.43
CA SER A 206 7.09 22.78 -12.35
C SER A 206 6.46 21.95 -11.22
N HIS A 207 7.15 20.88 -10.79
CA HIS A 207 6.75 19.93 -9.74
C HIS A 207 7.92 19.58 -8.80
N ASP A 208 8.76 20.56 -8.50
CA ASP A 208 9.93 20.39 -7.64
C ASP A 208 9.56 20.40 -6.14
N PHE A 209 10.55 20.11 -5.29
CA PHE A 209 10.38 20.20 -3.84
C PHE A 209 9.91 21.60 -3.36
N ASN A 210 10.17 22.66 -4.12
CA ASN A 210 9.69 24.00 -3.77
C ASN A 210 8.17 24.11 -3.89
N HIS A 211 7.54 23.45 -4.86
CA HIS A 211 6.08 23.30 -4.91
C HIS A 211 5.54 22.69 -3.61
N ILE A 212 6.09 21.54 -3.19
CA ILE A 212 5.67 20.88 -1.94
C ILE A 212 5.81 21.82 -0.73
N LYS A 213 6.94 22.54 -0.61
CA LYS A 213 7.15 23.50 0.48
C LYS A 213 6.09 24.60 0.49
N ARG A 214 5.72 25.14 -0.67
CA ARG A 214 4.67 26.16 -0.78
C ARG A 214 3.31 25.59 -0.39
N VAL A 215 2.96 24.39 -0.85
CA VAL A 215 1.69 23.71 -0.48
C VAL A 215 1.62 23.47 1.03
N VAL A 216 2.69 22.98 1.66
CA VAL A 216 2.74 22.82 3.12
C VAL A 216 2.54 24.16 3.83
N GLY A 217 3.23 25.21 3.40
CA GLY A 217 3.08 26.55 3.97
C GLY A 217 1.67 27.12 3.82
N LEU A 218 1.03 26.91 2.67
CA LEU A 218 -0.35 27.31 2.42
C LEU A 218 -1.33 26.50 3.27
N ALA A 219 -1.13 25.20 3.42
CA ALA A 219 -1.94 24.33 4.27
C ALA A 219 -1.86 24.77 5.74
N HIS A 220 -0.67 25.10 6.23
CA HIS A 220 -0.47 25.65 7.59
C HIS A 220 -1.17 26.99 7.77
N LYS A 221 -1.13 27.87 6.75
CA LYS A 221 -1.82 29.16 6.80
C LYS A 221 -3.34 28.97 6.85
N ILE A 222 -3.90 28.11 6.01
CA ILE A 222 -5.33 27.77 6.03
C ILE A 222 -5.73 27.21 7.39
N TYR A 223 -4.97 26.24 7.90
CA TYR A 223 -5.20 25.64 9.21
C TYR A 223 -5.22 26.70 10.32
N ALA A 224 -4.20 27.56 10.39
CA ALA A 224 -4.10 28.60 11.41
C ALA A 224 -5.27 29.59 11.37
N GLU A 225 -5.73 29.98 10.18
CA GLU A 225 -6.89 30.86 10.02
C GLU A 225 -8.20 30.18 10.46
N ILE A 226 -8.37 28.88 10.21
CA ILE A 226 -9.53 28.11 10.68
C ILE A 226 -9.53 28.05 12.21
N ILE A 227 -8.42 27.61 12.82
CA ILE A 227 -8.31 27.51 14.29
C ILE A 227 -8.56 28.87 14.95
N LYS A 228 -7.98 29.95 14.42
CA LYS A 228 -8.22 31.30 14.93
C LYS A 228 -9.70 31.69 14.86
N THR A 229 -10.38 31.37 13.77
CA THR A 229 -11.81 31.67 13.61
C THR A 229 -12.67 30.85 14.58
N GLU A 230 -12.33 29.57 14.80
CA GLU A 230 -12.99 28.71 15.78
C GLU A 230 -12.80 29.24 17.21
N GLU A 231 -11.59 29.67 17.58
CA GLU A 231 -11.29 30.28 18.88
C GLU A 231 -12.05 31.60 19.09
N GLU A 232 -12.13 32.46 18.08
CA GLU A 232 -12.86 33.74 18.12
C GLU A 232 -14.39 33.56 18.19
N SER A 233 -14.92 32.45 17.67
CA SER A 233 -16.36 32.16 17.66
C SER A 233 -16.94 31.79 19.04
N GLY A 234 -16.09 31.60 20.04
CA GLY A 234 -16.53 31.31 21.41
C GLY A 234 -16.98 29.87 21.65
N LEU A 235 -16.82 28.96 20.67
CA LEU A 235 -17.08 27.52 20.81
C LEU A 235 -15.96 26.78 21.58
N PHE A 236 -15.51 27.34 22.71
CA PHE A 236 -14.36 26.86 23.50
C PHE A 236 -14.46 25.42 24.02
N ASP A 237 -15.66 24.80 23.98
CA ASP A 237 -15.89 23.44 24.47
C ASP A 237 -15.72 22.36 23.38
N LYS A 238 -15.57 22.72 22.10
CA LYS A 238 -15.32 21.75 21.03
C LYS A 238 -13.84 21.74 20.67
N GLU A 239 -13.15 20.63 20.96
CA GLU A 239 -11.82 20.38 20.43
C GLU A 239 -11.91 20.34 18.89
N SER A 240 -11.04 21.09 18.20
CA SER A 240 -11.06 21.13 16.73
C SER A 240 -10.84 19.73 16.18
N ASP A 241 -11.68 19.32 15.23
CA ASP A 241 -11.59 17.99 14.59
C ASP A 241 -10.37 17.89 13.63
N LEU A 242 -9.57 18.95 13.50
CA LEU A 242 -8.44 19.07 12.59
C LEU A 242 -7.11 18.71 13.26
N ASP A 243 -6.36 17.78 12.65
CA ASP A 243 -5.01 17.43 13.07
C ASP A 243 -3.94 18.04 12.16
N LEU A 244 -3.20 19.05 12.67
CA LEU A 244 -2.09 19.68 11.95
C LEU A 244 -1.01 18.68 11.49
N HIS A 245 -0.78 17.61 12.26
CA HIS A 245 0.19 16.58 11.89
C HIS A 245 -0.28 15.85 10.62
N VAL A 246 -1.56 15.50 10.55
CA VAL A 246 -2.16 14.88 9.36
C VAL A 246 -2.13 15.83 8.18
N VAL A 247 -2.49 17.11 8.37
CA VAL A 247 -2.40 18.14 7.32
C VAL A 247 -0.97 18.23 6.76
N THR A 248 0.03 18.27 7.64
CA THR A 248 1.43 18.40 7.24
C THR A 248 1.91 17.19 6.46
N LEU A 249 1.63 15.97 6.94
CA LEU A 249 2.05 14.74 6.27
C LEU A 249 1.34 14.56 4.93
N ALA A 250 0.04 14.83 4.87
CA ALA A 250 -0.72 14.75 3.63
C ALA A 250 -0.23 15.78 2.60
N ALA A 251 0.03 17.02 3.00
CA ALA A 251 0.60 18.05 2.11
C ALA A 251 2.01 17.69 1.63
N LEU A 252 2.87 17.11 2.47
CA LEU A 252 4.20 16.64 2.04
C LEU A 252 4.14 15.50 1.03
N LEU A 253 3.14 14.61 1.16
CA LEU A 253 3.06 13.35 0.42
C LEU A 253 2.06 13.38 -0.74
N HIS A 254 1.33 14.48 -0.98
CA HIS A 254 0.20 14.50 -1.93
C HIS A 254 0.59 14.15 -3.38
N ASP A 255 1.78 14.56 -3.81
CA ASP A 255 2.32 14.25 -5.14
C ASP A 255 3.13 12.94 -5.18
N ILE A 256 3.33 12.29 -4.02
CA ILE A 256 4.01 10.99 -3.96
C ILE A 256 3.02 9.89 -4.33
N GLY A 257 3.32 9.19 -5.43
CA GLY A 257 2.48 8.10 -5.93
C GLY A 257 1.41 8.53 -6.93
N ASP A 258 1.44 9.77 -7.43
CA ASP A 258 0.74 10.11 -8.68
C ASP A 258 1.25 9.15 -9.77
N LYS A 259 0.33 8.65 -10.61
CA LYS A 259 0.61 7.73 -11.72
C LYS A 259 1.70 8.27 -12.65
N LYS A 260 1.85 9.59 -12.72
CA LYS A 260 2.92 10.26 -13.49
C LYS A 260 4.33 10.01 -12.94
N TYR A 261 4.45 9.61 -11.68
CA TYR A 261 5.70 9.56 -10.92
C TYR A 261 5.97 8.20 -10.26
N LEU A 262 5.15 7.18 -10.53
CA LEU A 262 5.38 5.83 -10.00
C LEU A 262 6.51 5.13 -10.76
N LEU A 263 7.49 4.60 -10.02
CA LEU A 263 8.49 3.70 -10.59
C LEU A 263 7.85 2.35 -10.97
N PRO A 264 8.38 1.63 -11.98
CA PRO A 264 7.87 0.32 -12.36
C PRO A 264 7.76 -0.63 -11.16
N GLY A 265 6.54 -1.09 -10.87
CA GLY A 265 6.25 -2.02 -9.77
C GLY A 265 5.81 -1.36 -8.45
N GLN A 266 5.78 -0.03 -8.35
CA GLN A 266 5.18 0.66 -7.22
C GLN A 266 3.66 0.80 -7.41
N ASN A 267 2.90 0.64 -6.31
CA ASN A 267 1.47 0.94 -6.29
C ASN A 267 1.22 2.22 -5.46
N GLY A 268 0.79 3.29 -6.14
CA GLY A 268 0.44 4.58 -5.52
C GLY A 268 -0.66 4.50 -4.46
N GLU A 269 -1.52 3.47 -4.51
CA GLU A 269 -2.56 3.21 -3.51
C GLU A 269 -2.00 2.80 -2.14
N THR A 270 -0.74 2.38 -2.09
CA THR A 270 -0.10 1.84 -0.88
C THR A 270 1.22 2.49 -0.53
N LEU A 271 1.77 3.32 -1.43
CA LEU A 271 3.11 3.90 -1.28
C LEU A 271 3.21 4.79 -0.04
N VAL A 272 2.24 5.69 0.17
CA VAL A 272 2.21 6.60 1.32
C VAL A 272 2.07 5.82 2.62
N LEU A 273 1.19 4.82 2.65
CA LEU A 273 1.02 3.93 3.80
C LEU A 273 2.33 3.21 4.15
N ALA A 274 2.98 2.60 3.16
CA ALA A 274 4.23 1.85 3.37
C ALA A 274 5.36 2.76 3.84
N THR A 275 5.52 3.95 3.24
CA THR A 275 6.52 4.94 3.63
C THR A 275 6.35 5.38 5.08
N LEU A 276 5.12 5.73 5.47
CA LEU A 276 4.84 6.18 6.84
C LEU A 276 5.07 5.06 7.87
N LEU A 277 4.62 3.84 7.59
CA LEU A 277 4.89 2.67 8.43
C LEU A 277 6.39 2.40 8.56
N GLY A 278 7.14 2.50 7.45
CA GLY A 278 8.60 2.33 7.43
C GLY A 278 9.34 3.36 8.29
N PHE A 279 8.80 4.57 8.44
CA PHE A 279 9.34 5.58 9.35
C PHE A 279 8.87 5.47 10.80
N GLY A 280 8.04 4.46 11.10
CA GLY A 280 7.53 4.17 12.44
C GLY A 280 6.24 4.89 12.79
N ALA A 281 5.49 5.38 11.80
CA ALA A 281 4.17 5.96 12.06
C ALA A 281 3.18 4.89 12.55
N PRO A 282 2.26 5.24 13.47
CA PRO A 282 1.10 4.42 13.79
C PRO A 282 0.28 4.09 12.53
N GLU A 283 -0.27 2.88 12.48
CA GLU A 283 -1.01 2.38 11.31
C GLU A 283 -2.28 3.20 11.02
N ASP A 284 -2.99 3.65 12.05
CA ASP A 284 -4.15 4.51 11.95
C ASP A 284 -3.82 5.87 11.33
N LEU A 285 -2.70 6.48 11.74
CA LEU A 285 -2.19 7.72 11.15
C LEU A 285 -1.81 7.50 9.68
N ALA A 286 -1.05 6.46 9.39
CA ALA A 286 -0.58 6.16 8.04
C ALA A 286 -1.76 5.88 7.07
N LEU A 287 -2.78 5.14 7.53
CA LEU A 287 -4.01 4.90 6.78
C LEU A 287 -4.81 6.19 6.55
N LYS A 288 -4.93 7.05 7.57
CA LYS A 288 -5.62 8.34 7.45
C LYS A 288 -4.93 9.23 6.40
N VAL A 289 -3.61 9.34 6.44
CA VAL A 289 -2.84 10.14 5.49
C VAL A 289 -2.91 9.56 4.06
N GLN A 290 -2.76 8.25 3.88
CA GLN A 290 -2.90 7.60 2.55
C GLN A 290 -4.28 7.88 1.93
N ARG A 291 -5.34 7.80 2.72
CA ARG A 291 -6.72 8.09 2.27
C ARG A 291 -6.89 9.53 1.82
N ILE A 292 -6.33 10.47 2.57
CA ILE A 292 -6.36 11.89 2.19
C ILE A 292 -5.60 12.09 0.88
N VAL A 293 -4.36 11.60 0.78
CA VAL A 293 -3.51 11.77 -0.42
C VAL A 293 -4.20 11.26 -1.70
N LEU A 294 -4.83 10.09 -1.66
CA LEU A 294 -5.54 9.53 -2.82
C LEU A 294 -6.71 10.41 -3.30
N ALA A 295 -7.27 11.24 -2.42
CA ALA A 295 -8.40 12.11 -2.72
C ALA A 295 -7.98 13.57 -3.03
N VAL A 296 -6.69 13.94 -2.99
CA VAL A 296 -6.26 15.33 -3.23
C VAL A 296 -6.41 15.76 -4.69
N SER A 297 -6.12 14.87 -5.64
CA SER A 297 -6.00 15.23 -7.06
C SER A 297 -7.26 15.85 -7.67
N TYR A 298 -7.09 16.94 -8.42
CA TYR A 298 -8.14 17.60 -9.21
C TYR A 298 -8.89 16.63 -10.14
N SER A 299 -8.15 15.78 -10.85
CA SER A 299 -8.73 14.84 -11.81
C SER A 299 -9.58 13.75 -11.12
N SER A 300 -9.25 13.38 -9.89
CA SER A 300 -10.05 12.46 -9.09
C SER A 300 -11.35 13.13 -8.63
N GLU A 301 -11.31 14.39 -8.19
CA GLU A 301 -12.52 15.13 -7.78
C GLU A 301 -13.50 15.34 -8.92
N ILE A 302 -13.04 15.71 -10.12
CA ILE A 302 -13.92 15.95 -11.26
C ILE A 302 -14.70 14.68 -11.67
N LYS A 303 -14.12 13.50 -11.47
CA LYS A 303 -14.77 12.22 -11.77
C LYS A 303 -15.85 11.86 -10.75
N ASP A 304 -15.64 12.17 -9.48
CA ASP A 304 -16.58 11.82 -8.41
C ASP A 304 -16.56 12.87 -7.27
N ARG A 305 -17.39 13.90 -7.42
CA ARG A 305 -17.52 14.98 -6.44
C ARG A 305 -18.20 14.52 -5.16
N ALA A 306 -19.17 13.61 -5.26
CA ALA A 306 -19.92 13.10 -4.11
C ALA A 306 -19.02 12.28 -3.17
N HIS A 307 -18.12 11.48 -3.74
CA HIS A 307 -17.11 10.77 -2.98
C HIS A 307 -16.17 11.72 -2.24
N VAL A 308 -15.69 12.78 -2.88
CA VAL A 308 -14.82 13.77 -2.23
C VAL A 308 -15.52 14.47 -1.07
N GLU A 309 -16.79 14.83 -1.22
CA GLU A 309 -17.57 15.44 -0.13
C GLU A 309 -17.78 14.50 1.06
N THR A 310 -18.01 13.21 0.78
CA THR A 310 -18.07 12.16 1.80
C THR A 310 -16.71 12.00 2.50
N MET A 311 -15.61 12.04 1.73
CA MET A 311 -14.26 11.96 2.27
C MET A 311 -13.90 13.16 3.12
N ILE A 312 -14.27 14.39 2.73
CA ILE A 312 -14.06 15.61 3.53
C ILE A 312 -14.84 15.52 4.84
N SER A 313 -16.09 15.04 4.80
CA SER A 313 -16.89 14.85 6.01
C SER A 313 -16.24 13.89 7.01
N LYS A 314 -15.50 12.88 6.52
CA LYS A 314 -14.77 11.90 7.33
C LYS A 314 -13.36 12.35 7.71
N TYR A 315 -12.72 13.15 6.85
CA TYR A 315 -11.33 13.60 6.91
C TYR A 315 -11.27 15.09 6.56
N PRO A 316 -11.61 15.99 7.50
CA PRO A 316 -11.70 17.42 7.23
C PRO A 316 -10.35 18.03 6.80
N GLU A 317 -9.22 17.39 7.14
CA GLU A 317 -7.90 17.81 6.66
C GLU A 317 -7.76 17.75 5.14
N LEU A 318 -8.53 16.90 4.45
CA LEU A 318 -8.53 16.82 2.98
C LEU A 318 -8.90 18.16 2.34
N ALA A 319 -9.87 18.88 2.91
CA ALA A 319 -10.28 20.20 2.40
C ALA A 319 -9.13 21.21 2.44
N ILE A 320 -8.32 21.17 3.51
CA ILE A 320 -7.17 22.05 3.69
C ILE A 320 -6.08 21.74 2.66
N VAL A 321 -5.76 20.46 2.49
CA VAL A 321 -4.70 20.03 1.57
C VAL A 321 -5.08 20.28 0.11
N GLN A 322 -6.33 20.00 -0.28
CA GLN A 322 -6.85 20.31 -1.61
C GLN A 322 -6.81 21.81 -1.92
N ASP A 323 -7.25 22.65 -0.99
CA ASP A 323 -7.21 24.10 -1.18
C ASP A 323 -5.77 24.61 -1.29
N ALA A 324 -4.86 24.09 -0.46
CA ALA A 324 -3.45 24.49 -0.48
C ALA A 324 -2.75 24.15 -1.80
N ASP A 325 -2.93 22.93 -2.32
CA ASP A 325 -2.40 22.50 -3.61
C ASP A 325 -2.94 23.39 -4.76
N ARG A 326 -4.26 23.58 -4.77
CA ARG A 326 -4.94 24.40 -5.78
C ARG A 326 -4.54 25.87 -5.74
N LEU A 327 -4.33 26.43 -4.55
CA LEU A 327 -3.83 27.79 -4.42
C LEU A 327 -2.47 27.96 -5.09
N ASP A 328 -1.58 26.97 -5.00
CA ASP A 328 -0.26 27.02 -5.65
C ASP A 328 -0.32 26.87 -7.18
N ALA A 329 -1.46 26.45 -7.73
CA ALA A 329 -1.71 26.41 -9.17
C ALA A 329 -2.24 27.73 -9.75
N ILE A 330 -2.61 28.70 -8.90
CA ILE A 330 -3.18 30.00 -9.34
C ILE A 330 -2.39 31.20 -8.83
N GLY A 331 -2.70 32.40 -9.35
CA GLY A 331 -1.96 33.62 -9.07
C GLY A 331 -0.60 33.67 -9.76
N ALA A 332 0.30 34.55 -9.30
CA ALA A 332 1.59 34.79 -9.97
C ALA A 332 2.47 33.53 -10.08
N VAL A 333 2.52 32.72 -9.02
CA VAL A 333 3.24 31.43 -9.03
C VAL A 333 2.57 30.46 -10.01
N GLY A 334 1.23 30.41 -10.03
CA GLY A 334 0.48 29.59 -10.97
C GLY A 334 0.76 29.92 -12.43
N ILE A 335 0.87 31.21 -12.77
CA ILE A 335 1.27 31.67 -14.11
C ILE A 335 2.64 31.10 -14.47
N GLY A 336 3.65 31.31 -13.60
CA GLY A 336 5.01 30.82 -13.83
C GLY A 336 5.07 29.31 -14.00
N ARG A 337 4.35 28.55 -13.17
CA ARG A 337 4.28 27.08 -13.27
C ARG A 337 3.63 26.62 -14.57
N THR A 338 2.56 27.30 -15.00
CA THR A 338 1.80 26.92 -16.21
C THR A 338 2.65 27.07 -17.46
N PHE A 339 3.38 28.18 -17.61
CA PHE A 339 4.33 28.36 -18.72
C PHE A 339 5.56 27.46 -18.63
N THR A 340 6.08 27.19 -17.43
CA THR A 340 7.19 26.24 -17.24
C THR A 340 6.78 24.84 -17.69
N PHE A 341 5.58 24.39 -17.29
CA PHE A 341 5.05 23.09 -17.68
C PHE A 341 4.74 23.01 -19.17
N GLY A 342 4.11 24.05 -19.75
CA GLY A 342 3.84 24.13 -21.19
C GLY A 342 5.12 24.01 -22.02
N GLY A 343 6.18 24.73 -21.61
CA GLY A 343 7.50 24.64 -22.24
C GLY A 343 8.12 23.24 -22.11
N ALA A 344 8.08 22.63 -20.92
CA ALA A 344 8.63 21.29 -20.69
C ALA A 344 7.86 20.18 -21.45
N LYS A 345 6.57 20.40 -21.75
CA LYS A 345 5.72 19.47 -22.51
C LYS A 345 5.72 19.72 -24.01
N ASN A 346 6.55 20.63 -24.52
CA ASN A 346 6.58 21.03 -25.93
C ASN A 346 5.18 21.45 -26.45
N ALA A 347 4.45 22.26 -25.67
CA ALA A 347 3.23 22.90 -26.19
C ALA A 347 3.56 23.57 -27.53
N GLU A 348 2.69 23.39 -28.53
CA GLU A 348 2.97 23.84 -29.90
C GLU A 348 3.09 25.37 -29.97
N ASP A 349 2.35 26.06 -29.11
CA ASP A 349 2.46 27.49 -28.92
C ASP A 349 2.13 27.94 -27.47
N MET A 350 2.39 29.22 -27.18
CA MET A 350 2.07 29.85 -25.90
C MET A 350 0.56 30.07 -25.70
N GLY A 351 -0.23 30.07 -26.77
CA GLY A 351 -1.70 30.20 -26.74
C GLY A 351 -2.39 28.95 -26.18
N GLU A 352 -1.89 27.76 -26.48
CA GLU A 352 -2.34 26.49 -25.89
C GLU A 352 -2.13 26.49 -24.36
N THR A 353 -1.01 27.03 -23.91
CA THR A 353 -0.72 27.21 -22.49
C THR A 353 -1.68 28.23 -21.85
N LEU A 354 -2.06 29.29 -22.57
CA LEU A 354 -3.04 30.27 -22.11
C LEU A 354 -4.45 29.68 -22.04
N GLN A 355 -4.83 28.78 -22.95
CA GLN A 355 -6.11 28.08 -22.93
C GLN A 355 -6.30 27.29 -21.62
N HIS A 356 -5.22 26.77 -21.03
CA HIS A 356 -5.25 26.11 -19.72
C HIS A 356 -5.80 27.01 -18.59
N PHE A 357 -5.64 28.33 -18.71
CA PHE A 357 -6.19 29.27 -17.73
C PHE A 357 -7.72 29.18 -17.68
N ASP A 358 -8.35 29.16 -18.85
CA ASP A 358 -9.80 29.08 -18.99
C ASP A 358 -10.34 27.68 -18.74
N ASP A 359 -9.62 26.66 -19.18
CA ASP A 359 -10.04 25.29 -19.05
C ASP A 359 -10.03 24.83 -17.59
N LYS A 360 -9.06 25.32 -16.79
CA LYS A 360 -8.84 24.85 -15.43
C LYS A 360 -8.62 25.96 -14.41
N LEU A 361 -7.63 26.85 -14.61
CA LEU A 361 -7.11 27.67 -13.50
C LEU A 361 -8.14 28.65 -12.94
N VAL A 362 -8.93 29.30 -13.78
CA VAL A 362 -9.98 30.25 -13.34
C VAL A 362 -11.11 29.52 -12.60
N LYS A 363 -11.37 28.25 -12.93
CA LYS A 363 -12.42 27.44 -12.29
C LYS A 363 -12.08 27.02 -10.86
N ILE A 364 -10.79 27.04 -10.50
CA ILE A 364 -10.28 26.57 -9.20
C ILE A 364 -10.91 27.33 -8.02
N GLU A 365 -11.16 28.64 -8.14
CA GLU A 365 -11.77 29.43 -7.07
C GLU A 365 -13.10 28.86 -6.59
N SER A 366 -13.98 28.51 -7.53
CA SER A 366 -15.30 27.93 -7.25
C SER A 366 -15.22 26.55 -6.59
N MET A 367 -14.05 25.90 -6.67
CA MET A 367 -13.80 24.56 -6.15
C MET A 367 -13.08 24.58 -4.80
N MET A 368 -12.78 25.74 -4.22
CA MET A 368 -12.21 25.82 -2.87
C MET A 368 -13.23 25.36 -1.82
N LYS A 369 -12.75 24.67 -0.78
CA LYS A 369 -13.56 24.02 0.24
C LYS A 369 -13.67 24.89 1.49
N THR A 370 -12.56 25.46 1.91
CA THR A 370 -12.43 26.25 3.13
C THR A 370 -12.72 27.73 2.87
N ALA A 371 -13.24 28.43 3.88
CA ALA A 371 -13.43 29.89 3.82
C ALA A 371 -12.12 30.66 3.55
N PRO A 372 -10.99 30.41 4.26
CA PRO A 372 -9.71 31.06 3.94
C PRO A 372 -9.20 30.69 2.54
N GLY A 373 -9.35 29.43 2.10
CA GLY A 373 -9.00 29.00 0.76
C GLY A 373 -9.73 29.80 -0.33
N LYS A 374 -11.06 29.93 -0.20
CA LYS A 374 -11.91 30.75 -1.10
C LYS A 374 -11.43 32.21 -1.17
N ARG A 375 -11.16 32.84 -0.02
CA ARG A 375 -10.68 34.24 0.02
C ARG A 375 -9.35 34.41 -0.73
N MET A 376 -8.37 33.55 -0.43
CA MET A 376 -7.06 33.60 -1.09
C MET A 376 -7.16 33.27 -2.58
N ALA A 377 -8.06 32.36 -2.95
CA ALA A 377 -8.27 31.98 -4.34
C ALA A 377 -8.82 33.14 -5.16
N ARG A 378 -9.81 33.86 -4.66
CA ARG A 378 -10.37 35.05 -5.32
C ARG A 378 -9.29 36.08 -5.70
N GLU A 379 -8.40 36.39 -4.76
CA GLU A 379 -7.29 37.32 -4.98
C GLU A 379 -6.26 36.78 -5.99
N ARG A 380 -6.08 35.47 -6.06
CA ARG A 380 -5.15 34.83 -7.01
C ARG A 380 -5.77 34.66 -8.40
N THR A 381 -7.06 34.39 -8.50
CA THR A 381 -7.82 34.34 -9.75
C THR A 381 -7.84 35.72 -10.41
N GLU A 382 -8.01 36.79 -9.63
CA GLU A 382 -7.99 38.15 -10.17
C GLU A 382 -6.65 38.45 -10.86
N ARG A 383 -5.52 38.02 -10.27
CA ARG A 383 -4.21 38.13 -10.92
C ARG A 383 -4.13 37.39 -12.26
N LEU A 384 -4.79 36.23 -12.39
CA LEU A 384 -4.86 35.51 -13.66
C LEU A 384 -5.65 36.31 -14.70
N ASN A 385 -6.77 36.91 -14.31
CA ASN A 385 -7.60 37.72 -15.21
C ASN A 385 -6.85 38.96 -15.70
N VAL A 386 -6.16 39.65 -14.79
CA VAL A 386 -5.33 40.82 -15.12
C VAL A 386 -4.17 40.42 -16.04
N PHE A 387 -3.49 39.31 -15.77
CA PHE A 387 -2.45 38.81 -16.67
C PHE A 387 -3.00 38.51 -18.08
N LYS A 388 -4.17 37.87 -18.17
CA LYS A 388 -4.83 37.61 -19.45
C LYS A 388 -5.22 38.90 -20.18
N SER A 389 -5.59 39.97 -19.48
CA SER A 389 -5.88 41.25 -20.15
C SER A 389 -4.62 41.87 -20.73
N TRP A 390 -3.51 41.88 -20.00
CA TRP A 390 -2.22 42.36 -20.52
C TRP A 390 -1.76 41.55 -21.73
N TRP A 391 -1.86 40.21 -21.65
CA TRP A 391 -1.53 39.34 -22.78
C TRP A 391 -2.33 39.68 -24.06
N LYS A 392 -3.63 39.91 -23.92
CA LYS A 392 -4.50 40.27 -25.06
C LYS A 392 -4.18 41.65 -25.62
N GLU A 393 -3.90 42.62 -24.76
CA GLU A 393 -3.50 43.97 -25.14
C GLU A 393 -2.19 43.94 -25.94
N GLU A 394 -1.16 43.27 -25.43
CA GLU A 394 0.16 43.16 -26.06
C GLU A 394 0.10 42.46 -27.43
N LEU A 395 -0.70 41.39 -27.56
CA LEU A 395 -0.91 40.72 -28.86
C LEU A 395 -1.66 41.60 -29.85
N ALA A 396 -2.71 42.31 -29.40
CA ALA A 396 -3.49 43.19 -30.26
C ALA A 396 -2.64 44.35 -30.80
N ASP A 397 -1.75 44.91 -29.98
CA ASP A 397 -0.81 45.96 -30.39
C ASP A 397 0.19 45.45 -31.45
N ALA A 398 0.73 44.25 -31.26
CA ALA A 398 1.62 43.61 -32.21
C ALA A 398 0.94 43.32 -33.56
N GLU A 399 -0.26 42.74 -33.55
CA GLU A 399 -1.03 42.41 -34.75
C GLU A 399 -1.59 43.64 -35.46
N GLY A 400 -2.07 44.62 -34.70
CA GLY A 400 -2.61 45.89 -35.21
C GLY A 400 -1.56 46.68 -36.00
N THR A 401 -0.29 46.55 -35.63
CA THR A 401 0.84 47.14 -36.35
C THR A 401 1.06 46.46 -37.72
N LEU A 402 0.78 45.16 -37.84
CA LEU A 402 0.93 44.42 -39.09
C LEU A 402 -0.26 44.58 -40.04
N ARG A 403 -1.47 44.86 -39.53
CA ARG A 403 -2.69 45.08 -40.32
C ARG A 403 -2.81 46.48 -40.94
N ARG A 404 -1.97 47.44 -40.53
CA ARG A 404 -1.84 48.73 -41.22
C ARG A 404 -0.96 48.56 -42.46
N LYS A 405 -1.51 47.99 -43.52
CA LYS A 405 -0.96 48.07 -44.89
C LYS A 405 -2.05 48.41 -45.89
#